data_AF-A0A6M0SZJ6-F1
#
_entry.id   AF-A0A6M0SZJ6-F1
#
_cell.length_a   1.000
_cell.length_b   1.000
_cell.length_c   1.000
_cell.angle_alpha   90.00
_cell.angle_beta   90.00
_cell.angle_gamma   90.00
#
_symmetry.space_group_name_H-M   'P 1'
#
loop_
_entity.id
_entity.type
_entity.pdbx_description
1 polymer ?
#
loop_
_entity_poly.entity_id
_entity_poly.type
_entity_poly.pdbx_seq_one_letter_code
_entity_poly.pdbx_strand_id
1 'polypeptide(L)' 'MKKEKREKMTKVLVVVMTIVFIASILPMLFAR' A
#
# COMPACT_ATOMS: atom_id res chain seq x y z
N MET A 1 -13.80 10.08 17.07
CA MET A 1 -13.19 10.10 15.73
C MET A 1 -14.24 9.74 14.69
N LYS A 2 -14.61 10.66 13.79
CA LYS A 2 -15.67 10.49 12.78
C LYS A 2 -15.35 9.30 11.83
N LYS A 3 -16.36 8.51 11.43
CA LYS A 3 -16.22 7.30 10.58
C LYS A 3 -15.39 7.58 9.31
N GLU A 4 -15.65 8.71 8.67
CA GLU A 4 -14.93 9.18 7.48
C GLU A 4 -13.41 9.27 7.66
N LYS A 5 -12.95 9.71 8.85
CA LYS A 5 -11.51 9.83 9.15
C LYS A 5 -10.84 8.45 9.28
N ARG A 6 -11.59 7.45 9.76
CA ARG A 6 -11.11 6.06 9.85
C ARG A 6 -11.04 5.40 8.48
N GLU A 7 -12.07 5.56 7.65
CA GLU A 7 -12.09 5.02 6.28
C GLU A 7 -10.97 5.61 5.42
N LYS A 8 -10.74 6.92 5.51
CA LYS A 8 -9.64 7.58 4.80
C LYS A 8 -8.28 7.05 5.25
N MET A 9 -8.10 6.80 6.55
CA MET A 9 -6.86 6.27 7.11
C MET A 9 -6.62 4.82 6.70
N THR A 10 -7.65 3.98 6.72
CA THR A 10 -7.57 2.58 6.24
C THR A 10 -7.25 2.53 4.75
N LYS A 11 -7.90 3.38 3.93
CA LYS A 11 -7.63 3.44 2.49
C LYS A 11 -6.18 3.82 2.20
N VAL A 12 -5.64 4.80 2.92
CA VAL A 12 -4.23 5.20 2.80
C VAL A 12 -3.30 4.05 3.19
N LEU A 13 -3.57 3.38 4.32
CA LEU A 13 -2.79 2.22 4.76
C LEU A 13 -2.77 1.09 3.71
N VAL A 14 -3.93 0.75 3.15
CA VAL A 14 -4.04 -0.30 2.12
C VAL A 14 -3.26 0.07 0.87
N VAL A 15 -3.36 1.31 0.41
CA VAL A 15 -2.63 1.80 -0.78
C VAL A 15 -1.13 1.75 -0.54
N VAL A 16 -0.64 2.25 0.60
CA VAL A 16 0.80 2.21 0.93
C VAL A 16 1.30 0.77 1.01
N MET A 17 0.57 -0.12 1.67
CA MET A 17 0.95 -1.53 1.80
C MET A 17 1.01 -2.24 0.44
N THR A 18 0.09 -1.90 -0.47
CA THR A 18 0.06 -2.44 -1.84
C THR A 18 1.26 -1.94 -2.65
N ILE A 19 1.60 -0.65 -2.57
CA ILE A 19 2.75 -0.07 -3.29
C ILE A 19 4.05 -0.70 -2.80
N VAL A 20 4.22 -0.84 -1.48
CA VAL A 20 5.42 -1.47 -0.89
C VAL A 20 5.55 -2.93 -1.33
N PHE A 21 4.44 -3.67 -1.38
CA PHE A 21 4.42 -5.05 -1.83
C PHE A 21 4.80 -5.20 -3.32
N ILE A 22 4.29 -4.33 -4.18
CA ILE A 22 4.64 -4.34 -5.61
C ILE A 22 6.11 -3.95 -5.80
N ALA A 23 6.56 -2.91 -5.09
CA ALA A 23 7.94 -2.42 -5.15
C ALA A 23 8.97 -3.45 -4.63
N SER A 24 8.61 -4.32 -3.68
CA SER A 24 9.50 -5.37 -3.20
C SER A 24 9.61 -6.56 -4.17
N ILE A 25 8.58 -6.82 -4.96
CA ILE A 25 8.56 -7.90 -5.96
C ILE A 25 9.16 -7.47 -7.29
N LEU A 26 9.03 -6.19 -7.67
CA LEU A 26 9.62 -5.62 -8.89
C LEU A 26 11.11 -5.97 -9.11
N PRO A 27 12.01 -5.79 -8.12
CA PRO A 27 13.43 -6.10 -8.32
C PRO A 27 13.68 -7.60 -8.56
N MET A 28 12.84 -8.50 -8.05
CA MET A 28 12.96 -9.94 -8.35
C MET A 28 12.62 -10.29 -9.81
N LEU A 29 11.74 -9.50 -10.44
CA LEU A 29 11.31 -9.74 -11.83
C LEU A 29 12.21 -9.07 -12.87
N PHE A 30 12.86 -7.95 -12.51
CA PHE A 30 13.72 -7.18 -13.43
C PHE A 30 15.23 -7.38 -13.20
N ALA A 31 15.67 -7.92 -12.05
CA ALA A 31 17.08 -8.22 -11.80
C ALA A 31 17.51 -9.62 -12.28
N ARG A 32 16.67 -10.31 -13.06
CA ARG A 32 16.95 -11.58 -13.73
C ARG A 32 16.85 -11.38 -15.24
#